data_AF-A0A7J6THY9-F1
#
_entry.id   AF-A0A7J6THY9-F1
#
_cell.length_a   1.000
_cell.length_b   1.000
_cell.length_c   1.000
_cell.angle_alpha   90.00
_cell.angle_beta   90.00
_cell.angle_gamma   90.00
#
_symmetry.space_group_name_H-M   'P 1'
#
loop_
_entity.id
_entity.type
_entity.pdbx_description
1 polymer ?
#
loop_
_entity_poly.entity_id
_entity_poly.type
_entity_poly.pdbx_seq_one_letter_code
_entity_poly.pdbx_strand_id
1 'polypeptide(L)'
;LVNTLNESKTISEAVTEQVEDAEKTMVQIDAARENYKSCGDRAATLFFVLNDLVTVDPMYQFALEPYIKLFQSSIDKSSEQNPMTCGVDERVEVLNDFHTLAVDRFASRALFERHKLLLSLHITTRILASKSALSPNEFAFFLRGGQTLDKSTQAVNPSPDWITPVCWDNITSLAVASPDAFKGFQSAVEQGLREWKRWYMASEPESEPLPGEWESRLDPLQKLLLVRALRGDRVLPAVGRFVTAKMGPRFVEPPNFDLEAIYDESDARIPLVFVLSPGMDPTPLLRGLALSRGTEWKTISLGQGQAPKAEAMLRHGVEAGFWVFLANCHLSVSWLPALEKLVVHELEEKTPHAT
;
A
#
# COMPACT_ATOMS: atom_id res chain seq x y z
N LEU A 1 -52.94 14.73 -42.29
CA LEU A 1 -53.54 14.48 -40.96
C LEU A 1 -53.50 12.99 -40.58
N VAL A 2 -54.07 12.08 -41.38
CA VAL A 2 -54.05 10.62 -41.07
C VAL A 2 -52.63 10.04 -41.12
N ASN A 3 -51.85 10.37 -42.15
CA ASN A 3 -50.46 9.88 -42.28
C ASN A 3 -49.55 10.40 -41.15
N THR A 4 -49.67 11.69 -40.81
CA THR A 4 -48.96 12.31 -39.67
C THR A 4 -49.36 11.71 -38.32
N LEU A 5 -50.61 11.24 -38.16
CA LEU A 5 -51.03 10.53 -36.94
C LEU A 5 -50.44 9.12 -36.87
N ASN A 6 -50.39 8.41 -38.01
CA ASN A 6 -49.76 7.09 -38.06
C ASN A 6 -48.25 7.19 -37.82
N GLU A 7 -47.56 8.17 -38.42
CA GLU A 7 -46.15 8.43 -38.15
C GLU A 7 -45.88 8.75 -36.67
N SER A 8 -46.71 9.61 -36.06
CA SER A 8 -46.62 9.92 -34.63
C SER A 8 -46.85 8.68 -33.75
N LYS A 9 -47.80 7.82 -34.13
CA LYS A 9 -48.06 6.55 -33.43
C LYS A 9 -46.87 5.59 -33.53
N THR A 10 -46.30 5.39 -34.72
CA THR A 10 -45.13 4.52 -34.92
C THR A 10 -43.90 5.04 -34.16
N ILE A 11 -43.69 6.36 -34.12
CA ILE A 11 -42.61 6.98 -33.33
C ILE A 11 -42.86 6.75 -31.83
N SER A 12 -44.09 6.91 -31.36
CA SER A 12 -44.44 6.66 -29.96
C SER A 12 -44.20 5.20 -29.58
N GLU A 13 -44.61 4.24 -30.42
CA GLU A 13 -44.38 2.81 -30.20
C GLU A 13 -42.88 2.48 -30.17
N ALA A 14 -42.09 3.03 -31.11
CA ALA A 14 -40.64 2.85 -31.14
C ALA A 14 -39.93 3.46 -29.91
N VAL A 15 -40.39 4.62 -29.43
CA VAL A 15 -39.86 5.23 -28.20
C VAL A 15 -40.21 4.37 -26.98
N THR A 16 -41.41 3.81 -26.91
CA THR A 16 -41.80 2.90 -25.81
C THR A 16 -40.92 1.65 -25.81
N GLU A 17 -40.69 1.02 -26.96
CA GLU A 17 -39.81 -0.15 -27.09
C GLU A 17 -38.36 0.18 -26.69
N GLN A 18 -37.82 1.33 -27.12
CA GLN A 18 -36.49 1.77 -26.71
C GLN A 18 -36.38 2.02 -25.20
N VAL A 19 -37.42 2.55 -24.57
CA VAL A 19 -37.44 2.75 -23.11
C VAL A 19 -37.47 1.41 -22.39
N GLU A 20 -38.29 0.45 -22.83
CA GLU A 20 -38.32 -0.90 -22.25
C GLU A 20 -36.97 -1.62 -22.37
N ASP A 21 -36.28 -1.48 -23.51
CA ASP A 21 -34.96 -2.07 -23.71
C ASP A 21 -33.86 -1.36 -22.91
N ALA A 22 -33.96 -0.03 -22.75
CA ALA A 22 -33.09 0.72 -21.87
C ALA A 22 -33.28 0.31 -20.40
N GLU A 23 -34.51 0.07 -19.95
CA GLU A 23 -34.81 -0.43 -18.60
C GLU A 23 -34.22 -1.82 -18.37
N LYS A 24 -34.40 -2.76 -19.31
CA LYS A 24 -33.77 -4.09 -19.22
C LYS A 24 -32.24 -3.99 -19.16
N THR A 25 -31.66 -3.13 -19.98
CA THR A 25 -30.20 -2.91 -20.01
C THR A 25 -29.72 -2.30 -18.70
N MET A 26 -30.45 -1.33 -18.13
CA MET A 26 -30.14 -0.72 -16.85
C MET A 26 -30.13 -1.75 -15.71
N VAL A 27 -31.13 -2.64 -15.66
CA VAL A 27 -31.16 -3.73 -14.67
C VAL A 27 -29.96 -4.67 -14.81
N GLN A 28 -29.57 -5.00 -16.05
CA GLN A 28 -28.37 -5.83 -16.29
C GLN A 28 -27.08 -5.13 -15.86
N ILE A 29 -26.95 -3.82 -16.13
CA ILE A 29 -25.81 -3.02 -15.70
C ILE A 29 -25.74 -2.93 -14.18
N ASP A 30 -26.87 -2.68 -13.51
CA ASP A 30 -26.91 -2.60 -12.05
C ASP A 30 -26.57 -3.95 -11.39
N ALA A 31 -27.07 -5.06 -11.95
CA ALA A 31 -26.69 -6.40 -11.50
C ALA A 31 -25.19 -6.67 -11.68
N ALA A 32 -24.60 -6.29 -12.82
CA ALA A 32 -23.17 -6.39 -13.04
C ALA A 32 -22.37 -5.49 -12.08
N ARG A 33 -22.86 -4.27 -11.81
CA ARG A 33 -22.20 -3.31 -10.91
C ARG A 33 -22.12 -3.82 -9.48
N GLU A 34 -23.20 -4.41 -8.96
CA GLU A 34 -23.19 -4.95 -7.60
C GLU A 34 -22.17 -6.09 -7.42
N ASN A 35 -21.95 -6.90 -8.47
CA ASN A 35 -20.93 -7.95 -8.41
C ASN A 35 -19.49 -7.41 -8.26
N TYR A 36 -19.17 -6.28 -8.89
CA TYR A 36 -17.83 -5.67 -8.86
C TYR A 36 -17.66 -4.56 -7.82
N LYS A 37 -18.72 -4.22 -7.08
CA LYS A 37 -18.71 -3.16 -6.07
C LYS A 37 -17.64 -3.36 -5.01
N SER A 38 -17.42 -4.60 -4.59
CA SER A 38 -16.38 -4.98 -3.62
C SER A 38 -14.96 -4.66 -4.12
N CYS A 39 -14.70 -4.72 -5.43
CA CYS A 39 -13.43 -4.27 -6.03
C CYS A 39 -13.27 -2.76 -5.91
N GLY A 40 -14.34 -2.01 -6.16
CA GLY A 40 -14.36 -0.55 -5.99
C GLY A 40 -14.09 -0.13 -4.55
N ASP A 41 -14.72 -0.79 -3.59
CA ASP A 41 -14.51 -0.52 -2.15
C ASP A 41 -13.08 -0.86 -1.71
N ARG A 42 -12.50 -1.97 -2.22
CA ARG A 42 -11.10 -2.33 -1.98
C ARG A 42 -10.16 -1.28 -2.57
N ALA A 43 -10.36 -0.88 -3.83
CA ALA A 43 -9.54 0.12 -4.49
C ALA A 43 -9.65 1.49 -3.78
N ALA A 44 -10.85 1.89 -3.34
CA ALA A 44 -11.01 3.12 -2.56
C ALA A 44 -10.22 3.04 -1.24
N THR A 45 -10.34 1.92 -0.52
CA THR A 45 -9.61 1.69 0.74
C THR A 45 -8.09 1.80 0.54
N LEU A 46 -7.55 1.19 -0.52
CA LEU A 46 -6.12 1.24 -0.84
C LEU A 46 -5.66 2.66 -1.21
N PHE A 47 -6.47 3.43 -1.94
CA PHE A 47 -6.13 4.82 -2.23
C PHE A 47 -6.05 5.67 -0.96
N PHE A 48 -7.00 5.50 -0.03
CA PHE A 48 -6.97 6.23 1.25
C PHE A 48 -5.76 5.84 2.11
N VAL A 49 -5.33 4.57 2.09
CA VAL A 49 -4.06 4.15 2.71
C VAL A 49 -2.88 4.95 2.15
N LEU A 50 -2.82 5.13 0.83
CA LEU A 50 -1.76 5.92 0.19
C LEU A 50 -1.83 7.39 0.57
N ASN A 51 -3.04 7.96 0.62
CA ASN A 51 -3.25 9.35 1.00
C ASN A 51 -2.86 9.62 2.47
N ASP A 52 -3.09 8.65 3.37
CA ASP A 52 -2.72 8.73 4.77
C ASP A 52 -1.19 8.73 4.98
N LEU A 53 -0.40 8.22 4.03
CA LEU A 53 1.07 8.17 4.15
C LEU A 53 1.72 9.56 4.19
N VAL A 54 1.06 10.61 3.71
CA VAL A 54 1.57 11.98 3.80
C VAL A 54 1.79 12.42 5.25
N THR A 55 1.06 11.81 6.20
CA THR A 55 1.22 12.05 7.64
C THR A 55 2.49 11.44 8.20
N VAL A 56 3.08 10.45 7.53
CA VAL A 56 4.34 9.80 7.90
C VAL A 56 5.51 10.61 7.39
N ASP A 57 5.50 10.97 6.11
CA ASP A 57 6.54 11.78 5.48
C ASP A 57 5.92 12.66 4.38
N PRO A 58 6.18 13.99 4.34
CA PRO A 58 5.65 14.87 3.30
C PRO A 58 6.02 14.48 1.87
N MET A 59 7.05 13.65 1.68
CA MET A 59 7.44 13.13 0.37
C MET A 59 6.45 12.06 -0.17
N TYR A 60 5.60 11.48 0.67
CA TYR A 60 4.66 10.42 0.29
C TYR A 60 3.34 11.00 -0.20
N GLN A 61 3.38 11.58 -1.40
CA GLN A 61 2.22 12.14 -2.07
C GLN A 61 1.87 11.30 -3.29
N PHE A 62 0.63 10.83 -3.34
CA PHE A 62 0.10 10.03 -4.43
C PHE A 62 -1.12 10.73 -5.02
N ALA A 63 -1.07 11.03 -6.32
CA ALA A 63 -2.19 11.62 -7.04
C ALA A 63 -3.22 10.55 -7.45
N LEU A 64 -4.48 10.95 -7.60
CA LEU A 64 -5.57 10.06 -7.97
C LEU A 64 -5.46 9.57 -9.42
N GLU A 65 -5.01 10.41 -10.36
CA GLU A 65 -4.96 10.03 -11.77
C GLU A 65 -3.99 8.86 -12.06
N PRO A 66 -2.72 8.87 -11.59
CA PRO A 66 -1.84 7.70 -11.72
C PRO A 66 -2.42 6.45 -11.04
N TYR A 67 -3.14 6.62 -9.93
CA TYR A 67 -3.79 5.53 -9.23
C TYR A 67 -4.90 4.89 -10.07
N ILE A 68 -5.72 5.69 -10.75
CA ILE A 68 -6.77 5.19 -11.67
C ILE A 68 -6.12 4.42 -12.83
N LYS A 69 -5.04 4.94 -13.42
CA LYS A 69 -4.28 4.25 -14.48
C LYS A 69 -3.72 2.91 -13.99
N LEU A 70 -3.19 2.87 -12.76
CA LEU A 70 -2.72 1.64 -12.12
C LEU A 70 -3.85 0.62 -11.93
N PHE A 71 -5.04 1.07 -11.52
CA PHE A 71 -6.21 0.21 -11.38
C PHE A 71 -6.68 -0.37 -12.72
N GLN A 72 -6.74 0.45 -13.77
CA GLN A 72 -7.05 0.00 -15.14
C GLN A 72 -6.03 -1.04 -15.62
N SER A 73 -4.74 -0.75 -15.50
CA SER A 73 -3.67 -1.71 -15.83
C SER A 73 -3.77 -3.00 -15.02
N SER A 74 -4.22 -2.92 -13.76
CA SER A 74 -4.43 -4.10 -12.92
C SER A 74 -5.56 -4.98 -13.44
N ILE A 75 -6.64 -4.39 -13.98
CA ILE A 75 -7.76 -5.15 -14.57
C ILE A 75 -7.27 -5.93 -15.78
N ASP A 76 -6.54 -5.27 -16.69
CA ASP A 76 -6.04 -5.85 -17.93
C ASP A 76 -5.02 -6.97 -17.64
N LYS A 77 -3.93 -6.65 -16.92
CA LYS A 77 -2.86 -7.61 -16.58
C LYS A 77 -3.38 -8.81 -15.77
N SER A 78 -4.34 -8.58 -14.88
CA SER A 78 -4.95 -9.66 -14.10
C SER A 78 -5.74 -10.65 -14.98
N SER A 79 -6.40 -10.14 -16.03
CA SER A 79 -7.16 -10.97 -16.97
C SER A 79 -6.26 -11.83 -17.85
N GLU A 80 -5.11 -11.30 -18.28
CA GLU A 80 -4.12 -12.02 -19.08
C GLU A 80 -3.43 -13.13 -18.29
N GLN A 81 -3.14 -12.88 -17.01
CA GLN A 81 -2.45 -13.86 -16.15
C GLN A 81 -3.36 -14.97 -15.64
N ASN A 82 -4.67 -14.74 -15.57
CA ASN A 82 -5.65 -15.71 -15.07
C ASN A 82 -6.84 -15.87 -16.04
N PRO A 83 -6.61 -16.37 -17.27
CA PRO A 83 -7.66 -16.47 -18.28
C PRO A 83 -8.73 -17.53 -17.97
N MET A 84 -8.53 -18.34 -16.93
CA MET A 84 -9.35 -19.52 -16.61
C MET A 84 -10.22 -19.35 -15.35
N THR A 85 -10.34 -18.14 -14.80
CA THR A 85 -11.29 -17.89 -13.70
C THR A 85 -12.72 -18.16 -14.16
N CYS A 86 -13.41 -19.05 -13.45
CA CYS A 86 -14.67 -19.65 -13.89
C CYS A 86 -15.91 -18.90 -13.36
N GLY A 87 -15.74 -18.04 -12.35
CA GLY A 87 -16.82 -17.33 -11.68
C GLY A 87 -16.50 -15.86 -11.40
N VAL A 88 -17.55 -15.05 -11.22
CA VAL A 88 -17.43 -13.61 -10.95
C VAL A 88 -16.78 -13.36 -9.58
N ASP A 89 -17.15 -14.14 -8.56
CA ASP A 89 -16.58 -14.01 -7.21
C ASP A 89 -15.08 -14.36 -7.17
N GLU A 90 -14.68 -15.44 -7.86
CA GLU A 90 -13.28 -15.83 -7.99
C GLU A 90 -12.47 -14.76 -8.73
N ARG A 91 -13.03 -14.20 -9.81
CA ARG A 91 -12.41 -13.09 -10.56
C ARG A 91 -12.21 -11.85 -9.69
N VAL A 92 -13.18 -11.54 -8.83
CA VAL A 92 -13.13 -10.42 -7.87
C VAL A 92 -12.02 -10.63 -6.85
N GLU A 93 -11.87 -11.83 -6.28
CA GLU A 93 -10.78 -12.12 -5.35
C GLU A 93 -9.40 -12.02 -6.02
N VAL A 94 -9.24 -12.64 -7.20
CA VAL A 94 -7.99 -12.57 -7.96
C VAL A 94 -7.63 -11.12 -8.34
N LEU A 95 -8.61 -10.32 -8.75
CA LEU A 95 -8.39 -8.91 -9.07
C LEU A 95 -7.96 -8.12 -7.83
N ASN A 96 -8.65 -8.33 -6.71
CA ASN A 96 -8.34 -7.66 -5.45
C ASN A 96 -6.93 -7.98 -4.96
N ASP A 97 -6.52 -9.25 -5.00
CA ASP A 97 -5.19 -9.68 -4.57
C ASP A 97 -4.10 -9.15 -5.52
N PHE A 98 -4.35 -9.20 -6.83
CA PHE A 98 -3.42 -8.65 -7.82
C PHE A 98 -3.25 -7.14 -7.64
N HIS A 99 -4.36 -6.40 -7.52
CA HIS A 99 -4.32 -4.95 -7.37
C HIS A 99 -3.70 -4.52 -6.03
N THR A 100 -3.97 -5.24 -4.93
CA THR A 100 -3.34 -4.97 -3.63
C THR A 100 -1.82 -5.06 -3.70
N LEU A 101 -1.31 -6.08 -4.40
CA LEU A 101 0.13 -6.21 -4.63
C LEU A 101 0.68 -5.15 -5.57
N ALA A 102 -0.05 -4.80 -6.63
CA ALA A 102 0.35 -3.74 -7.55
C ALA A 102 0.49 -2.40 -6.83
N VAL A 103 -0.45 -2.07 -5.93
CA VAL A 103 -0.43 -0.88 -5.08
C VAL A 103 0.75 -0.92 -4.09
N ASP A 104 0.96 -2.04 -3.40
CA ASP A 104 2.08 -2.18 -2.47
C ASP A 104 3.43 -1.99 -3.17
N ARG A 105 3.62 -2.57 -4.37
CA ARG A 105 4.83 -2.38 -5.18
C ARG A 105 4.98 -0.94 -5.67
N PHE A 106 3.90 -0.36 -6.18
CA PHE A 106 3.88 1.01 -6.67
C PHE A 106 4.29 2.00 -5.58
N ALA A 107 3.69 1.87 -4.38
CA ALA A 107 4.03 2.71 -3.25
C ALA A 107 5.43 2.39 -2.70
N SER A 108 5.80 1.11 -2.56
CA SER A 108 7.11 0.70 -2.06
C SER A 108 8.29 1.23 -2.87
N ARG A 109 8.10 1.57 -4.15
CA ARG A 109 9.12 2.25 -4.99
C ARG A 109 9.38 3.69 -4.53
N ALA A 110 8.38 4.37 -3.99
CA ALA A 110 8.47 5.75 -3.51
C ALA A 110 8.86 5.84 -2.01
N LEU A 111 8.66 4.76 -1.24
CA LEU A 111 8.89 4.74 0.20
C LEU A 111 10.36 4.46 0.57
N PHE A 112 10.79 5.02 1.70
CA PHE A 112 12.04 4.63 2.34
C PHE A 112 11.92 3.21 2.92
N GLU A 113 13.03 2.48 2.97
CA GLU A 113 13.07 1.09 3.47
C GLU A 113 12.41 0.93 4.85
N ARG A 114 12.68 1.88 5.76
CA ARG A 114 12.11 1.90 7.12
C ARG A 114 10.58 1.98 7.18
N HIS A 115 9.92 2.46 6.14
CA HIS A 115 8.46 2.67 6.11
C HIS A 115 7.72 1.61 5.28
N LYS A 116 8.43 0.71 4.58
CA LYS A 116 7.79 -0.33 3.77
C LYS A 116 6.93 -1.28 4.62
N LEU A 117 7.49 -1.80 5.72
CA LEU A 117 6.72 -2.66 6.63
C LEU A 117 5.52 -1.93 7.25
N LEU A 118 5.63 -0.62 7.49
CA LEU A 118 4.52 0.20 7.97
C LEU A 118 3.39 0.27 6.94
N LEU A 119 3.71 0.47 5.66
CA LEU A 119 2.74 0.43 4.57
C LEU A 119 2.04 -0.94 4.53
N SER A 120 2.79 -2.03 4.55
CA SER A 120 2.21 -3.38 4.46
C SER A 120 1.31 -3.69 5.66
N LEU A 121 1.68 -3.24 6.88
CA LEU A 121 0.81 -3.30 8.05
C LEU A 121 -0.45 -2.43 7.88
N HIS A 122 -0.31 -1.22 7.32
CA HIS A 122 -1.43 -0.32 7.12
C HIS A 122 -2.43 -0.88 6.11
N ILE A 123 -1.96 -1.43 4.99
CA ILE A 123 -2.78 -2.16 4.01
C ILE A 123 -3.49 -3.33 4.70
N THR A 124 -2.74 -4.20 5.41
CA THR A 124 -3.30 -5.38 6.10
C THR A 124 -4.43 -4.99 7.06
N THR A 125 -4.18 -3.99 7.91
CA THR A 125 -5.15 -3.58 8.94
C THR A 125 -6.40 -2.95 8.34
N ARG A 126 -6.26 -2.13 7.29
CA ARG A 126 -7.39 -1.53 6.56
C ARG A 126 -8.22 -2.59 5.83
N ILE A 127 -7.57 -3.60 5.22
CA ILE A 127 -8.24 -4.74 4.57
C ILE A 127 -9.00 -5.59 5.60
N LEU A 128 -8.39 -5.90 6.75
CA LEU A 128 -9.05 -6.68 7.79
C LEU A 128 -10.19 -5.91 8.46
N ALA A 129 -10.03 -4.60 8.66
CA ALA A 129 -11.08 -3.74 9.16
C ALA A 129 -12.28 -3.68 8.19
N SER A 130 -12.04 -3.63 6.87
CA SER A 130 -13.11 -3.66 5.86
C SER A 130 -13.89 -4.98 5.87
N LYS A 131 -13.26 -6.09 6.31
CA LYS A 131 -13.88 -7.41 6.45
C LYS A 131 -14.45 -7.66 7.86
N SER A 132 -14.44 -6.66 8.76
CA SER A 132 -14.81 -6.82 10.18
C SER A 132 -14.03 -7.92 10.92
N ALA A 133 -12.84 -8.27 10.42
CA ALA A 133 -11.98 -9.33 10.94
C ALA A 133 -10.87 -8.79 11.86
N LEU A 134 -10.93 -7.51 12.21
CA LEU A 134 -9.99 -6.83 13.11
C LEU A 134 -10.78 -6.28 14.31
N SER A 135 -10.49 -6.76 15.51
CA SER A 135 -11.09 -6.20 16.73
C SER A 135 -10.51 -4.80 16.99
N PRO A 136 -11.35 -3.74 17.10
CA PRO A 136 -10.88 -2.39 17.38
C PRO A 136 -10.16 -2.29 18.73
N ASN A 137 -10.58 -3.08 19.71
CA ASN A 137 -9.99 -3.09 21.05
C ASN A 137 -8.59 -3.72 21.05
N GLU A 138 -8.42 -4.85 20.35
CA GLU A 138 -7.12 -5.51 20.16
C GLU A 138 -6.14 -4.60 19.43
N PHE A 139 -6.59 -3.94 18.36
CA PHE A 139 -5.75 -3.01 17.60
C PHE A 139 -5.43 -1.73 18.39
N ALA A 140 -6.37 -1.20 19.16
CA ALA A 140 -6.10 -0.07 20.05
C ALA A 140 -5.07 -0.43 21.12
N PHE A 141 -5.11 -1.65 21.67
CA PHE A 141 -4.10 -2.15 22.60
C PHE A 141 -2.73 -2.30 21.92
N PHE A 142 -2.66 -2.81 20.69
CA PHE A 142 -1.41 -2.88 19.93
C PHE A 142 -0.72 -1.51 19.84
N LEU A 143 -1.48 -0.47 19.47
CA LEU A 143 -0.96 0.89 19.29
C LEU A 143 -0.59 1.57 20.61
N ARG A 144 -1.46 1.50 21.63
CA ARG A 144 -1.29 2.27 22.87
C ARG A 144 -0.59 1.50 24.00
N GLY A 145 -0.55 0.18 23.92
CA GLY A 145 -0.16 -0.70 25.02
C GLY A 145 -1.21 -0.75 26.13
N GLY A 146 -0.87 -1.45 27.22
CA GLY A 146 -1.69 -1.50 28.43
C GLY A 146 -1.63 -0.18 29.18
N GLN A 147 -2.79 0.45 29.38
CA GLN A 147 -2.94 1.63 30.22
C GLN A 147 -3.72 1.23 31.48
N THR A 148 -3.02 0.71 32.47
CA THR A 148 -3.63 0.42 33.77
C THR A 148 -3.79 1.74 34.54
N LEU A 149 -4.98 2.34 34.44
CA LEU A 149 -5.32 3.61 35.11
C LEU A 149 -5.39 3.44 36.64
N ASP A 150 -5.76 2.25 37.13
CA ASP A 150 -5.95 1.98 38.55
C ASP A 150 -5.10 0.80 39.02
N LYS A 151 -3.86 1.10 39.45
CA LYS A 151 -2.87 0.10 39.88
C LYS A 151 -3.23 -0.62 41.19
N SER A 152 -4.27 -0.14 41.88
CA SER A 152 -4.71 -0.66 43.18
C SER A 152 -5.38 -2.04 43.09
N THR A 153 -5.99 -2.36 41.93
CA THR A 153 -6.68 -3.63 41.68
C THR A 153 -5.82 -4.63 40.89
N GLN A 154 -4.62 -4.23 40.50
CA GLN A 154 -3.70 -5.05 39.71
C GLN A 154 -3.05 -6.11 40.60
N ALA A 155 -2.98 -7.34 40.09
CA ALA A 155 -2.25 -8.40 40.78
C ALA A 155 -0.76 -8.07 40.93
N VAL A 156 -0.11 -8.67 41.94
CA VAL A 156 1.31 -8.46 42.19
C VAL A 156 2.13 -9.17 41.10
N ASN A 157 3.14 -8.48 40.58
CA ASN A 157 4.05 -9.07 39.59
C ASN A 157 4.76 -10.31 40.19
N PRO A 158 4.61 -11.49 39.57
CA PRO A 158 5.14 -12.75 40.09
C PRO A 158 6.65 -12.88 39.96
N SER A 159 7.29 -12.14 39.03
CA SER A 159 8.75 -12.19 38.85
C SER A 159 9.31 -10.84 38.36
N PRO A 160 9.59 -9.92 39.30
CA PRO A 160 10.16 -8.61 39.00
C PRO A 160 11.55 -8.67 38.35
N ASP A 161 12.25 -9.82 38.44
CA ASP A 161 13.60 -10.02 37.92
C ASP A 161 13.69 -9.87 36.39
N TRP A 162 12.60 -10.18 35.66
CA TRP A 162 12.58 -10.11 34.20
C TRP A 162 11.28 -9.53 33.64
N ILE A 163 10.17 -9.58 34.37
CA ILE A 163 8.93 -8.90 33.99
C ILE A 163 9.00 -7.48 34.52
N THR A 164 9.22 -6.50 33.64
CA THR A 164 9.21 -5.09 34.03
C THR A 164 7.79 -4.65 34.41
N PRO A 165 7.62 -3.58 35.22
CA PRO A 165 6.30 -3.06 35.54
C PRO A 165 5.46 -2.74 34.29
N VAL A 166 6.09 -2.24 33.22
CA VAL A 166 5.42 -1.96 31.94
C VAL A 166 4.94 -3.24 31.26
N CYS A 167 5.74 -4.32 31.28
CA CYS A 167 5.32 -5.61 30.75
C CYS A 167 4.15 -6.17 31.57
N TRP A 168 4.19 -6.02 32.89
CA TRP A 168 3.11 -6.46 33.76
C TRP A 168 1.81 -5.68 33.51
N ASP A 169 1.90 -4.36 33.35
CA ASP A 169 0.76 -3.50 32.97
C ASP A 169 0.14 -3.94 31.63
N ASN A 170 0.98 -4.30 30.66
CA ASN A 170 0.53 -4.85 29.39
C ASN A 170 -0.15 -6.20 29.55
N ILE A 171 0.42 -7.14 30.32
CA ILE A 171 -0.15 -8.49 30.54
C ILE A 171 -1.53 -8.39 31.20
N THR A 172 -1.69 -7.55 32.22
CA THR A 172 -2.97 -7.38 32.92
C THR A 172 -4.00 -6.68 32.05
N SER A 173 -3.58 -5.70 31.26
CA SER A 173 -4.46 -4.99 30.33
C SER A 173 -4.86 -5.83 29.12
N LEU A 174 -4.04 -6.81 28.73
CA LEU A 174 -4.27 -7.66 27.56
C LEU A 174 -5.46 -8.62 27.77
N ALA A 175 -5.69 -9.06 29.00
CA ALA A 175 -6.93 -9.77 29.37
C ALA A 175 -8.19 -8.90 29.27
N VAL A 176 -8.07 -7.57 29.42
CA VAL A 176 -9.18 -6.62 29.24
C VAL A 176 -9.40 -6.30 27.76
N ALA A 177 -8.31 -6.18 26.99
CA ALA A 177 -8.36 -5.86 25.57
C ALA A 177 -8.97 -6.98 24.71
N SER A 178 -8.71 -8.25 25.06
CA SER A 178 -9.33 -9.42 24.42
C SER A 178 -9.67 -10.49 25.45
N PRO A 179 -10.86 -10.37 26.07
CA PRO A 179 -11.28 -11.27 27.14
C PRO A 179 -11.40 -12.73 26.71
N ASP A 180 -11.90 -13.00 25.51
CA ASP A 180 -12.13 -14.37 25.04
C ASP A 180 -10.81 -15.11 24.76
N ALA A 181 -9.87 -14.42 24.11
CA ALA A 181 -8.59 -14.99 23.72
C ALA A 181 -7.66 -15.16 24.93
N PHE A 182 -7.56 -14.16 25.81
CA PHE A 182 -6.60 -14.13 26.91
C PHE A 182 -7.16 -14.45 28.29
N LYS A 183 -8.37 -15.02 28.37
CA LYS A 183 -8.92 -15.53 29.64
C LYS A 183 -7.96 -16.53 30.27
N GLY A 184 -7.49 -16.21 31.47
CA GLY A 184 -6.56 -17.04 32.24
C GLY A 184 -5.08 -16.82 31.91
N PHE A 185 -4.73 -15.87 31.03
CA PHE A 185 -3.34 -15.63 30.62
C PHE A 185 -2.45 -15.23 31.79
N GLN A 186 -2.92 -14.33 32.65
CA GLN A 186 -2.18 -13.90 33.83
C GLN A 186 -1.81 -15.10 34.73
N SER A 187 -2.78 -15.95 35.06
CA SER A 187 -2.55 -17.15 35.88
C SER A 187 -1.63 -18.16 35.18
N ALA A 188 -1.69 -18.27 33.85
CA ALA A 188 -0.78 -19.12 33.10
C ALA A 188 0.67 -18.62 33.13
N VAL A 189 0.88 -17.30 33.15
CA VAL A 189 2.22 -16.71 33.32
C VAL A 189 2.76 -16.96 34.74
N GLU A 190 1.91 -16.80 35.75
CA GLU A 190 2.24 -17.06 37.17
C GLU A 190 2.62 -18.53 37.42
N GLN A 191 1.88 -19.48 36.84
CA GLN A 191 2.14 -20.91 37.00
C GLN A 191 3.32 -21.40 36.13
N GLY A 192 3.50 -20.79 34.96
CA GLY A 192 4.47 -21.20 33.94
C GLY A 192 5.75 -20.37 33.88
N LEU A 193 6.15 -19.69 34.96
CA LEU A 193 7.24 -18.69 34.95
C LEU A 193 8.53 -19.17 34.27
N ARG A 194 8.91 -20.44 34.44
CA ARG A 194 10.13 -21.00 33.84
C ARG A 194 10.05 -21.07 32.31
N GLU A 195 8.92 -21.48 31.77
CA GLU A 195 8.71 -21.61 30.33
C GLU A 195 8.57 -20.25 29.67
N TRP A 196 7.80 -19.35 30.29
CA TRP A 196 7.66 -17.96 29.84
C TRP A 196 8.98 -17.20 29.89
N LYS A 197 9.80 -17.42 30.93
CA LYS A 197 11.14 -16.84 31.00
C LYS A 197 12.05 -17.39 29.90
N ARG A 198 11.96 -18.68 29.58
CA ARG A 198 12.72 -19.28 28.46
C ARG A 198 12.32 -18.64 27.13
N TRP A 199 11.01 -18.50 26.88
CA TRP A 199 10.49 -17.83 25.69
C TRP A 199 10.92 -16.36 25.63
N TYR A 200 10.78 -15.62 26.74
CA TYR A 200 11.20 -14.22 26.85
C TYR A 200 12.70 -14.03 26.58
N MET A 201 13.56 -14.96 27.04
CA MET A 201 15.00 -14.90 26.87
C MET A 201 15.49 -15.40 25.50
N ALA A 202 14.61 -15.96 24.65
CA ALA A 202 14.97 -16.34 23.30
C ALA A 202 15.39 -15.12 22.47
N SER A 203 16.30 -15.29 21.51
CA SER A 203 16.69 -14.20 20.60
C SER A 203 15.53 -13.78 19.70
N GLU A 204 14.74 -14.75 19.25
CA GLU A 204 13.64 -14.58 18.28
C GLU A 204 12.34 -15.20 18.80
N PRO A 205 11.78 -14.67 19.90
CA PRO A 205 10.60 -15.22 20.58
C PRO A 205 9.37 -15.29 19.66
N GLU A 206 9.25 -14.39 18.68
CA GLU A 206 8.15 -14.39 17.71
C GLU A 206 8.17 -15.60 16.76
N SER A 207 9.30 -16.31 16.68
CA SER A 207 9.48 -17.52 15.87
C SER A 207 9.41 -18.80 16.70
N GLU A 208 9.52 -18.70 18.02
CA GLU A 208 9.40 -19.83 18.94
C GLU A 208 7.92 -20.13 19.26
N PRO A 209 7.55 -21.40 19.46
CA PRO A 209 6.20 -21.75 19.86
C PRO A 209 5.88 -21.14 21.23
N LEU A 210 4.67 -20.62 21.38
CA LEU A 210 4.21 -20.12 22.66
C LEU A 210 4.08 -21.27 23.68
N PRO A 211 4.39 -21.04 24.96
CA PRO A 211 4.20 -22.04 26.01
C PRO A 211 2.75 -22.53 26.10
N GLY A 212 2.54 -23.81 26.41
CA GLY A 212 1.22 -24.38 26.70
C GLY A 212 0.20 -24.28 25.56
N GLU A 213 -1.05 -23.92 25.91
CA GLU A 213 -2.19 -23.87 24.96
C GLU A 213 -2.20 -22.63 24.06
N TRP A 214 -1.36 -21.63 24.35
CA TRP A 214 -1.41 -20.31 23.73
C TRP A 214 -1.00 -20.35 22.25
N GLU A 215 -0.20 -21.33 21.82
CA GLU A 215 0.19 -21.48 20.42
C GLU A 215 -1.01 -21.85 19.52
N SER A 216 -1.87 -22.74 20.00
CA SER A 216 -3.07 -23.19 19.28
C SER A 216 -4.29 -22.29 19.49
N ARG A 217 -4.36 -21.60 20.63
CA ARG A 217 -5.51 -20.78 21.02
C ARG A 217 -5.51 -19.40 20.37
N LEU A 218 -4.33 -18.81 20.18
CA LEU A 218 -4.20 -17.43 19.72
C LEU A 218 -4.12 -17.35 18.20
N ASP A 219 -4.83 -16.36 17.64
CA ASP A 219 -4.71 -16.02 16.23
C ASP A 219 -3.45 -15.18 15.95
N PRO A 220 -3.11 -14.90 14.67
CA PRO A 220 -1.92 -14.11 14.34
C PRO A 220 -1.87 -12.70 14.95
N LEU A 221 -3.03 -12.03 15.13
CA LEU A 221 -3.07 -10.70 15.74
C LEU A 221 -2.80 -10.80 17.24
N GLN A 222 -3.41 -11.76 17.91
CA GLN A 222 -3.24 -12.01 19.34
C GLN A 222 -1.81 -12.44 19.67
N LYS A 223 -1.18 -13.27 18.82
CA LYS A 223 0.26 -13.59 18.93
C LYS A 223 1.12 -12.32 18.84
N LEU A 224 0.79 -11.40 17.93
CA LEU A 224 1.44 -10.09 17.84
C LEU A 224 1.24 -9.24 19.10
N LEU A 225 0.03 -9.24 19.70
CA LEU A 225 -0.23 -8.53 20.97
C LEU A 225 0.61 -9.08 22.12
N LEU A 226 0.79 -10.40 22.18
CA LEU A 226 1.60 -11.05 23.21
C LEU A 226 3.08 -10.63 23.10
N VAL A 227 3.64 -10.63 21.88
CA VAL A 227 5.00 -10.10 21.65
C VAL A 227 5.06 -8.62 22.02
N ARG A 228 4.07 -7.80 21.64
CA ARG A 228 4.01 -6.38 22.01
C ARG A 228 3.95 -6.16 23.52
N ALA A 229 3.35 -7.07 24.28
CA ALA A 229 3.21 -6.98 25.73
C ALA A 229 4.50 -7.34 26.48
N LEU A 230 5.20 -8.39 26.03
CA LEU A 230 6.38 -8.96 26.70
C LEU A 230 7.72 -8.52 26.08
N ARG A 231 7.82 -8.47 24.75
CA ARG A 231 9.06 -8.24 23.97
C ARG A 231 8.86 -7.12 22.95
N GLY A 232 8.73 -5.90 23.46
CA GLY A 232 8.53 -4.69 22.65
C GLY A 232 9.62 -4.45 21.60
N ASP A 233 10.83 -4.94 21.83
CA ASP A 233 11.97 -4.88 20.91
C ASP A 233 11.80 -5.76 19.65
N ARG A 234 10.97 -6.81 19.72
CA ARG A 234 10.70 -7.75 18.61
C ARG A 234 9.39 -7.49 17.89
N VAL A 235 8.76 -6.33 18.12
CA VAL A 235 7.49 -5.98 17.49
C VAL A 235 7.60 -5.88 15.97
N LEU A 236 8.69 -5.33 15.43
CA LEU A 236 8.86 -5.22 13.97
C LEU A 236 8.92 -6.61 13.28
N PRO A 237 9.76 -7.56 13.70
CA PRO A 237 9.69 -8.94 13.19
C PRO A 237 8.31 -9.60 13.37
N ALA A 238 7.66 -9.39 14.52
CA ALA A 238 6.32 -9.94 14.76
C ALA A 238 5.26 -9.35 13.82
N VAL A 239 5.34 -8.06 13.49
CA VAL A 239 4.50 -7.41 12.46
C VAL A 239 4.75 -8.06 11.10
N GLY A 240 6.00 -8.31 10.72
CA GLY A 240 6.33 -9.03 9.48
C GLY A 240 5.68 -10.41 9.42
N ARG A 241 5.70 -11.17 10.53
CA ARG A 241 5.01 -12.47 10.62
C ARG A 241 3.49 -12.34 10.53
N PHE A 242 2.91 -11.33 11.17
CA PHE A 242 1.47 -11.05 11.09
C PHE A 242 1.04 -10.73 9.65
N VAL A 243 1.76 -9.84 8.97
CA VAL A 243 1.51 -9.50 7.57
C VAL A 243 1.67 -10.73 6.67
N THR A 244 2.74 -11.51 6.86
CA THR A 244 2.98 -12.76 6.12
C THR A 244 1.85 -13.77 6.31
N ALA A 245 1.32 -13.91 7.52
CA ALA A 245 0.22 -14.83 7.80
C ALA A 245 -1.12 -14.38 7.20
N LYS A 246 -1.34 -13.08 6.99
CA LYS A 246 -2.62 -12.53 6.52
C LYS A 246 -2.65 -12.21 5.03
N MET A 247 -1.55 -11.74 4.45
CA MET A 247 -1.44 -11.34 3.03
C MET A 247 -0.37 -12.13 2.26
N GLY A 248 0.50 -12.87 2.94
CA GLY A 248 1.57 -13.65 2.32
C GLY A 248 2.95 -12.96 2.38
N PRO A 249 4.04 -13.71 2.11
CA PRO A 249 5.42 -13.24 2.27
C PRO A 249 5.80 -12.13 1.29
N ARG A 250 5.11 -12.05 0.14
CA ARG A 250 5.35 -11.06 -0.93
C ARG A 250 5.18 -9.60 -0.49
N PHE A 251 4.52 -9.36 0.64
CA PHE A 251 4.29 -8.03 1.23
C PHE A 251 5.34 -7.66 2.29
N VAL A 252 6.28 -8.53 2.60
CA VAL A 252 7.36 -8.27 3.57
C VAL A 252 8.73 -8.32 2.90
N GLU A 253 8.84 -9.08 1.82
CA GLU A 253 10.05 -9.12 0.99
C GLU A 253 10.25 -7.80 0.25
N PRO A 254 11.45 -7.19 0.31
CA PRO A 254 11.72 -5.96 -0.40
C PRO A 254 11.59 -6.21 -1.91
N PRO A 255 10.84 -5.37 -2.66
CA PRO A 255 10.75 -5.54 -4.10
C PRO A 255 12.11 -5.30 -4.75
N ASN A 256 12.46 -6.12 -5.74
CA ASN A 256 13.65 -5.89 -6.55
C ASN A 256 13.52 -4.56 -7.29
N PHE A 257 14.60 -3.80 -7.34
CA PHE A 257 14.67 -2.61 -8.18
C PHE A 257 14.75 -3.04 -9.65
N ASP A 258 13.71 -2.72 -10.42
CA ASP A 258 13.59 -3.04 -11.83
C ASP A 258 13.33 -1.75 -12.62
N LEU A 259 14.38 -1.24 -13.26
CA LEU A 259 14.30 0.00 -14.01
C LEU A 259 13.50 -0.15 -15.31
N GLU A 260 13.54 -1.32 -15.95
CA GLU A 260 12.80 -1.58 -17.20
C GLU A 260 11.29 -1.57 -16.90
N ALA A 261 10.87 -2.25 -15.84
CA ALA A 261 9.46 -2.24 -15.42
C ALA A 261 8.97 -0.84 -15.03
N ILE A 262 9.83 0.00 -14.42
CA ILE A 262 9.49 1.40 -14.11
C ILE A 262 9.33 2.21 -15.41
N TYR A 263 10.20 1.98 -16.39
CA TYR A 263 10.14 2.66 -17.67
C TYR A 263 8.90 2.28 -18.47
N ASP A 264 8.58 0.98 -18.56
CA ASP A 264 7.40 0.48 -19.28
C ASP A 264 6.08 0.97 -18.66
N GLU A 265 6.09 1.35 -17.37
CA GLU A 265 4.96 1.96 -16.65
C GLU A 265 5.00 3.49 -16.62
N SER A 266 6.05 4.12 -17.18
CA SER A 266 6.23 5.56 -17.21
C SER A 266 5.62 6.19 -18.46
N ASP A 267 5.40 7.51 -18.41
CA ASP A 267 4.89 8.31 -19.51
C ASP A 267 5.87 9.46 -19.78
N ALA A 268 6.08 9.82 -21.04
CA ALA A 268 6.97 10.92 -21.42
C ALA A 268 6.57 12.29 -20.82
N ARG A 269 5.32 12.43 -20.38
CA ARG A 269 4.79 13.61 -19.67
C ARG A 269 5.05 13.57 -18.17
N ILE A 270 5.36 12.40 -17.61
CA ILE A 270 5.53 12.19 -16.17
C ILE A 270 7.03 12.03 -15.88
N PRO A 271 7.70 13.05 -15.30
CA PRO A 271 9.12 12.96 -15.01
C PRO A 271 9.41 11.90 -13.94
N LEU A 272 10.51 11.16 -14.13
CA LEU A 272 11.01 10.20 -13.13
C LEU A 272 11.97 10.90 -12.15
N VAL A 273 11.62 10.87 -10.86
CA VAL A 273 12.44 11.44 -9.79
C VAL A 273 13.12 10.32 -9.01
N PHE A 274 14.46 10.35 -8.98
CA PHE A 274 15.28 9.39 -8.24
C PHE A 274 15.77 10.00 -6.93
N VAL A 275 15.32 9.45 -5.80
CA VAL A 275 15.80 9.81 -4.47
C VAL A 275 16.92 8.85 -4.08
N LEU A 276 18.14 9.38 -3.95
CA LEU A 276 19.34 8.57 -3.76
C LEU A 276 19.74 8.52 -2.29
N SER A 277 20.11 7.31 -1.84
CA SER A 277 20.86 7.16 -0.60
C SER A 277 22.32 7.56 -0.82
N PRO A 278 23.02 8.08 0.20
CA PRO A 278 24.43 8.44 0.07
C PRO A 278 25.27 7.28 -0.47
N GLY A 279 26.10 7.55 -1.49
CA GLY A 279 26.98 6.56 -2.11
C GLY A 279 26.36 5.73 -3.25
N MET A 280 25.07 5.94 -3.56
CA MET A 280 24.42 5.32 -4.73
C MET A 280 24.38 6.28 -5.92
N ASP A 281 24.78 5.79 -7.11
CA ASP A 281 24.67 6.52 -8.38
C ASP A 281 23.90 5.69 -9.43
N PRO A 282 22.68 6.09 -9.83
CA PRO A 282 21.88 5.36 -10.83
C PRO A 282 22.32 5.66 -12.27
N THR A 283 23.21 6.63 -12.48
CA THR A 283 23.56 7.15 -13.81
C THR A 283 24.02 6.06 -14.80
N PRO A 284 24.89 5.09 -14.42
CA PRO A 284 25.34 4.05 -15.34
C PRO A 284 24.18 3.17 -15.84
N LEU A 285 23.26 2.84 -14.94
CA LEU A 285 22.10 2.00 -15.24
C LEU A 285 21.11 2.73 -16.15
N LEU A 286 20.79 3.98 -15.83
CA LEU A 286 19.88 4.82 -16.64
C LEU A 286 20.43 5.07 -18.04
N ARG A 287 21.74 5.34 -18.16
CA ARG A 287 22.39 5.52 -19.46
C ARG A 287 22.39 4.23 -20.28
N GLY A 288 22.62 3.09 -19.63
CA GLY A 288 22.56 1.78 -20.27
C GLY A 288 21.18 1.51 -20.87
N LEU A 289 20.13 1.84 -20.13
CA LEU A 289 18.74 1.73 -20.61
C LEU A 289 18.45 2.67 -21.79
N ALA A 290 18.85 3.94 -21.72
CA ALA A 290 18.65 4.87 -22.83
C ALA A 290 19.33 4.36 -24.13
N LEU A 291 20.54 3.82 -24.00
CA LEU A 291 21.28 3.26 -25.13
C LEU A 291 20.63 2.00 -25.70
N SER A 292 20.10 1.11 -24.86
CA SER A 292 19.42 -0.11 -25.33
C SER A 292 18.13 0.20 -26.10
N ARG A 293 17.46 1.31 -25.77
CA ARG A 293 16.28 1.84 -26.48
C ARG A 293 16.63 2.71 -27.69
N GLY A 294 17.92 2.96 -27.95
CA GLY A 294 18.36 3.79 -29.08
C GLY A 294 18.13 5.28 -28.89
N THR A 295 17.91 5.73 -27.65
CA THR A 295 17.58 7.12 -27.34
C THR A 295 18.84 7.88 -26.92
N GLU A 296 18.99 9.12 -27.39
CA GLU A 296 20.09 9.98 -26.98
C GLU A 296 19.97 10.33 -25.48
N TRP A 297 21.10 10.32 -24.77
CA TRP A 297 21.18 10.62 -23.35
C TRP A 297 21.96 11.92 -23.12
N LYS A 298 21.31 12.93 -22.51
CA LYS A 298 21.97 14.18 -22.11
C LYS A 298 21.90 14.37 -20.61
N THR A 299 22.99 14.83 -20.02
CA THR A 299 23.09 15.08 -18.58
C THR A 299 23.47 16.52 -18.30
N ILE A 300 22.81 17.11 -17.30
CA ILE A 300 23.20 18.38 -16.68
C ILE A 300 23.27 18.18 -15.18
N SER A 301 24.37 18.60 -14.57
CA SER A 301 24.48 18.71 -13.11
C SER A 301 24.06 20.10 -12.68
N LEU A 302 23.01 20.17 -11.85
CA LEU A 302 22.48 21.41 -11.34
C LEU A 302 23.39 21.97 -10.25
N GLY A 303 23.73 23.24 -10.40
CA GLY A 303 24.59 24.02 -9.54
C GLY A 303 24.44 25.50 -9.89
N GLN A 304 25.27 26.37 -9.31
CA GLN A 304 25.13 27.82 -9.50
C GLN A 304 25.20 28.19 -11.00
N GLY A 305 24.13 28.80 -11.50
CA GLY A 305 24.03 29.29 -12.89
C GLY A 305 23.67 28.25 -13.97
N GLN A 306 23.38 26.99 -13.62
CA GLN A 306 23.04 25.95 -14.62
C GLN A 306 21.54 25.88 -14.99
N ALA A 307 20.67 26.54 -14.22
CA ALA A 307 19.22 26.50 -14.42
C ALA A 307 18.77 26.88 -15.85
N PRO A 308 19.20 28.00 -16.46
CA PRO A 308 18.77 28.36 -17.83
C PRO A 308 19.18 27.33 -18.88
N LYS A 309 20.35 26.68 -18.69
CA LYS A 309 20.84 25.64 -19.58
C LYS A 309 20.00 24.37 -19.46
N ALA A 310 19.58 24.02 -18.25
CA ALA A 310 18.66 22.91 -18.01
C ALA A 310 17.31 23.13 -18.68
N GLU A 311 16.72 24.32 -18.55
CA GLU A 311 15.45 24.66 -19.19
C GLU A 311 15.53 24.58 -20.72
N ALA A 312 16.59 25.12 -21.32
CA ALA A 312 16.81 25.04 -22.77
C ALA A 312 16.96 23.59 -23.24
N MET A 313 17.67 22.76 -22.47
CA MET A 313 17.84 21.33 -22.78
C MET A 313 16.52 20.56 -22.67
N LEU A 314 15.69 20.84 -21.67
CA LEU A 314 14.36 20.23 -21.52
C LEU A 314 13.45 20.57 -22.69
N ARG A 315 13.35 21.85 -23.06
CA ARG A 315 12.53 22.29 -24.21
C ARG A 315 12.97 21.61 -25.52
N HIS A 316 14.28 21.54 -25.75
CA HIS A 316 14.82 20.84 -26.90
C HIS A 316 14.60 19.31 -26.83
N GLY A 317 14.70 18.72 -25.64
CA GLY A 317 14.47 17.29 -25.42
C GLY A 317 13.06 16.85 -25.75
N VAL A 318 12.06 17.67 -25.42
CA VAL A 318 10.65 17.40 -25.78
C VAL A 318 10.42 17.42 -27.29
N GLU A 319 11.10 18.32 -28.01
CA GLU A 319 10.97 18.45 -29.47
C GLU A 319 11.77 17.39 -30.24
N ALA A 320 12.96 17.05 -29.75
CA ALA A 320 13.89 16.13 -30.43
C ALA A 320 13.79 14.68 -29.97
N GLY A 321 13.11 14.39 -28.85
CA GLY A 321 12.87 13.03 -28.36
C GLY A 321 14.07 12.37 -27.68
N PHE A 322 14.84 13.08 -26.85
CA PHE A 322 15.96 12.52 -26.10
C PHE A 322 15.78 12.62 -24.58
N TRP A 323 16.49 11.78 -23.83
CA TRP A 323 16.40 11.73 -22.37
C TRP A 323 17.29 12.79 -21.74
N VAL A 324 16.71 13.56 -20.82
CA VAL A 324 17.40 14.59 -20.06
C VAL A 324 17.53 14.15 -18.61
N PHE A 325 18.76 13.95 -18.15
CA PHE A 325 19.08 13.64 -16.77
C PHE A 325 19.58 14.88 -16.03
N LEU A 326 18.82 15.32 -15.04
CA LEU A 326 19.19 16.39 -14.13
C LEU A 326 19.81 15.80 -12.86
N ALA A 327 21.11 15.97 -12.70
CA ALA A 327 21.83 15.53 -11.50
C ALA A 327 21.84 16.64 -10.43
N ASN A 328 21.92 16.26 -9.16
CA ASN A 328 22.06 17.17 -8.02
C ASN A 328 20.95 18.23 -7.90
N CYS A 329 19.71 17.90 -8.25
CA CYS A 329 18.55 18.80 -8.15
C CYS A 329 18.38 19.41 -6.76
N HIS A 330 18.73 18.67 -5.70
CA HIS A 330 18.69 19.11 -4.31
C HIS A 330 19.62 20.30 -4.00
N LEU A 331 20.62 20.61 -4.86
CA LEU A 331 21.49 21.78 -4.72
C LEU A 331 20.88 23.07 -5.29
N SER A 332 19.80 22.97 -6.07
CA SER A 332 19.15 24.10 -6.75
C SER A 332 17.69 24.26 -6.31
N VAL A 333 17.42 24.18 -5.00
CA VAL A 333 16.07 24.18 -4.41
C VAL A 333 15.24 25.39 -4.84
N SER A 334 15.84 26.57 -4.95
CA SER A 334 15.15 27.81 -5.35
C SER A 334 14.62 27.77 -6.79
N TRP A 335 15.13 26.89 -7.63
CA TRP A 335 14.70 26.74 -9.03
C TRP A 335 13.66 25.63 -9.23
N LEU A 336 13.50 24.71 -8.28
CA LEU A 336 12.53 23.60 -8.40
C LEU A 336 11.08 24.05 -8.68
N PRO A 337 10.56 25.16 -8.10
CA PRO A 337 9.22 25.65 -8.46
C PRO A 337 9.11 26.12 -9.92
N ALA A 338 10.20 26.64 -10.49
CA ALA A 338 10.24 27.03 -11.90
C ALA A 338 10.31 25.78 -12.81
N LEU A 339 11.04 24.75 -12.39
CA LEU A 339 11.07 23.45 -13.06
C LEU A 339 9.69 22.78 -13.05
N GLU A 340 8.99 22.78 -11.92
CA GLU A 340 7.60 22.28 -11.82
C GLU A 340 6.70 23.00 -12.82
N LYS A 341 6.75 24.35 -12.84
CA LYS A 341 5.96 25.14 -13.77
C LYS A 341 6.28 24.80 -15.24
N LEU A 342 7.55 24.61 -15.57
CA LEU A 342 8.00 24.22 -16.90
C LEU A 342 7.40 22.85 -17.29
N VAL A 343 7.55 21.84 -16.44
CA VAL A 343 7.08 20.49 -16.72
C VAL A 343 5.55 20.43 -16.82
N VAL A 344 4.85 20.94 -15.81
CA VAL A 344 3.38 20.85 -15.71
C VAL A 344 2.66 21.75 -16.71
N HIS A 345 3.14 22.98 -16.95
CA HIS A 345 2.41 23.92 -17.80
C HIS A 345 2.95 24.03 -19.23
N GLU A 346 4.26 23.97 -19.44
CA GLU A 346 4.82 24.17 -20.79
C GLU A 346 5.02 22.86 -21.56
N LEU A 347 5.26 21.75 -20.86
CA LEU A 347 5.60 20.47 -21.50
C LEU A 347 4.43 19.49 -21.59
N GLU A 348 3.44 19.55 -20.68
CA GLU A 348 2.22 18.73 -20.79
C GLU A 348 1.33 19.12 -21.98
N GLU A 349 1.29 20.41 -22.35
CA GLU A 349 0.48 20.91 -23.48
C GLU A 349 1.06 20.54 -24.86
N LYS A 350 2.36 20.21 -24.90
CA LYS A 350 3.02 19.73 -26.12
C LYS A 350 2.84 18.22 -26.21
N THR A 351 2.63 17.69 -27.42
CA THR A 351 2.72 16.25 -27.66
C THR A 351 4.19 15.86 -27.60
N PRO A 352 4.68 15.24 -26.51
CA PRO A 352 6.06 14.82 -26.47
C PRO A 352 6.25 13.73 -27.51
N HIS A 353 7.45 13.61 -28.07
CA HIS A 353 7.76 12.48 -28.95
C HIS A 353 7.45 11.18 -28.20
N ALA A 354 6.68 10.28 -28.83
CA ALA A 354 6.39 8.98 -28.24
C ALA A 354 7.71 8.24 -28.03
N THR A 355 7.92 7.77 -26.80
CA THR A 355 9.04 6.92 -26.38
C THR A 355 8.87 5.48 -26.83
#